data_AF-N1TWD4-F1
#
_entry.id   AF-N1TWD4-F1
#
_cell.length_a   1.000
_cell.length_b   1.000
_cell.length_c   1.000
_cell.angle_alpha   90.00
_cell.angle_beta   90.00
_cell.angle_gamma   90.00
#
_symmetry.space_group_name_H-M   'P 1'
#
loop_
_entity.id
_entity.type
_entity.pdbx_description
1 polymer ?
#
loop_
_entity_poly.entity_id
_entity_poly.type
_entity_poly.pdbx_seq_one_letter_code
_entity_poly.pdbx_strand_id
1 'polypeptide(L)'
;MNFAIEVMKNVRKKVGKDFPVIYRMSGIDLIPGNPTFEEVIILAEKLKAAGADALNIGIGWHESRIPTISMLVPRGAWAKISGKIKEKSRIFLSSHLTESTCRKL
;
A
#
# COMPACT_ATOMS: atom_id res chain seq x y z
N MET A 1 14.69 -3.94 -0.21
CA MET A 1 13.67 -3.83 0.86
C MET A 1 14.20 -3.24 2.18
N ASN A 2 15.48 -3.39 2.54
CA ASN A 2 15.98 -3.02 3.88
C ASN A 2 15.77 -1.54 4.27
N PHE A 3 15.95 -0.61 3.33
CA PHE A 3 15.81 0.82 3.60
C PHE A 3 14.41 1.18 4.15
N ALA A 4 13.35 0.73 3.50
CA ALA A 4 11.96 1.00 3.93
C ALA A 4 11.67 0.50 5.35
N ILE A 5 12.18 -0.69 5.68
CA ILE A 5 11.98 -1.34 6.98
C ILE A 5 12.74 -0.59 8.07
N GLU A 6 14.00 -0.23 7.83
CA GLU A 6 14.81 0.50 8.80
C GLU A 6 14.28 1.91 9.07
N VAL A 7 13.79 2.60 8.04
CA VAL A 7 13.10 3.89 8.22
C VAL A 7 11.86 3.70 9.10
N MET A 8 11.04 2.70 8.82
CA MET A 8 9.83 2.42 9.60
C MET A 8 10.14 2.11 11.07
N LYS A 9 11.15 1.26 11.34
CA LYS A 9 11.60 0.95 12.70
C LYS A 9 12.09 2.19 13.45
N ASN A 10 12.88 3.04 12.79
CA ASN A 10 13.41 4.25 13.40
C ASN A 10 12.31 5.27 13.71
N VAL A 11 11.36 5.46 12.79
CA VAL A 11 10.18 6.30 13.03
C VAL A 11 9.38 5.76 14.22
N ARG A 12 9.03 4.46 14.22
CA ARG A 12 8.29 3.81 15.31
C ARG A 12 8.99 3.96 16.66
N LYS A 13 10.31 3.79 16.71
CA LYS A 13 11.10 3.97 17.94
C LYS A 13 11.03 5.41 18.46
N LYS A 14 10.96 6.40 17.58
CA LYS A 14 10.96 7.83 17.97
C LYS A 14 9.58 8.34 18.40
N VAL A 15 8.51 7.86 17.77
CA VAL A 15 7.14 8.33 18.05
C VAL A 15 6.42 7.52 19.14
N GLY A 16 6.93 6.35 19.53
CA GLY A 16 6.31 5.47 20.51
C GLY A 16 5.17 4.63 19.92
N LYS A 17 4.50 3.82 20.75
CA LYS A 17 3.45 2.90 20.30
C LYS A 17 2.09 3.58 20.07
N ASP A 18 1.83 4.68 20.77
CA ASP A 18 0.51 5.34 20.75
C ASP A 18 0.32 6.30 19.59
N PHE A 19 1.39 6.58 18.83
CA PHE A 19 1.34 7.45 17.67
C PHE A 19 1.03 6.65 16.39
N PRO A 20 -0.05 6.97 15.64
CA PRO A 20 -0.35 6.29 14.39
C PRO A 20 0.72 6.54 13.32
N VAL A 21 1.25 5.48 12.72
CA VAL A 21 2.19 5.55 11.60
C VAL A 21 1.63 4.82 10.39
N ILE A 22 1.42 5.61 9.33
CA ILE A 22 0.93 5.13 8.04
C ILE A 22 2.10 5.10 7.07
N TYR A 23 2.34 3.94 6.45
CA TYR A 23 3.34 3.82 5.40
C TYR A 23 2.67 3.82 4.03
N ARG A 24 3.08 4.73 3.14
CA ARG A 24 2.63 4.74 1.75
C ARG A 24 3.58 3.90 0.90
N MET A 25 3.07 2.81 0.34
CA MET A 25 3.82 1.93 -0.55
C MET A 25 3.10 1.77 -1.89
N SER A 26 3.83 1.40 -2.93
CA SER A 26 3.21 1.05 -4.20
C SER A 26 2.62 -0.36 -4.14
N GLY A 27 1.36 -0.51 -4.58
CA GLY A 27 0.71 -1.81 -4.74
C GLY A 27 0.83 -2.38 -6.16
N ILE A 28 1.02 -1.50 -7.14
CA ILE A 28 1.28 -1.85 -8.54
C ILE A 28 1.89 -0.63 -9.23
N ASP A 29 3.03 -0.78 -9.88
CA ASP A 29 3.70 0.35 -10.52
C ASP A 29 3.32 0.55 -12.00
N LEU A 30 2.70 -0.46 -12.63
CA LEU A 30 2.24 -0.41 -14.02
C LEU A 30 3.37 -0.08 -15.02
N ILE A 31 4.59 -0.53 -14.72
CA ILE A 31 5.78 -0.46 -15.58
C ILE A 31 6.35 -1.88 -15.73
N PRO A 32 6.78 -2.30 -16.94
CA PRO A 32 7.42 -3.59 -17.15
C PRO A 32 8.72 -3.72 -16.33
N GLY A 33 8.93 -4.85 -15.68
CA GLY A 33 10.15 -5.13 -14.90
C GLY A 33 10.13 -4.61 -13.46
N ASN A 34 9.03 -4.00 -13.02
CA ASN A 34 8.83 -3.58 -11.63
C ASN A 34 8.46 -4.75 -10.70
N PRO A 35 8.47 -4.52 -9.37
CA PRO A 35 8.31 -5.57 -8.37
C PRO A 35 7.09 -6.45 -8.62
N THR A 36 7.27 -7.75 -8.41
CA THR A 36 6.16 -8.70 -8.52
C THR A 36 5.14 -8.48 -7.41
N PHE A 37 3.93 -8.98 -7.61
CA PHE A 37 2.89 -8.86 -6.59
C PHE A 37 3.29 -9.59 -5.28
N GLU A 38 4.04 -10.68 -5.39
CA GLU A 38 4.63 -11.41 -4.26
C GLU A 38 5.61 -10.54 -3.47
N GLU A 39 6.48 -9.78 -4.15
CA GLU A 39 7.41 -8.86 -3.50
C GLU A 39 6.68 -7.72 -2.78
N VAL A 40 5.60 -7.21 -3.35
CA VAL A 40 4.72 -6.22 -2.72
C VAL A 40 4.11 -6.77 -1.43
N ILE A 41 3.63 -8.02 -1.43
CA ILE A 41 3.08 -8.67 -0.23
C ILE A 41 4.17 -8.83 0.84
N ILE A 42 5.35 -9.31 0.45
CA ILE A 42 6.48 -9.49 1.38
C ILE A 42 6.87 -8.15 2.02
N LEU A 43 6.86 -7.06 1.23
CA LEU A 43 7.14 -5.73 1.77
C LEU A 43 6.05 -5.28 2.76
N ALA A 44 4.77 -5.50 2.44
CA ALA A 44 3.66 -5.17 3.32
C ALA A 44 3.74 -5.90 4.67
N GLU A 45 4.07 -7.20 4.66
CA GLU A 45 4.27 -7.99 5.87
C GLU A 45 5.46 -7.51 6.70
N LYS A 46 6.58 -7.18 6.04
CA LYS A 46 7.76 -6.65 6.72
C LYS A 46 7.53 -5.26 7.33
N LEU A 47 6.75 -4.40 6.66
CA LEU A 47 6.36 -3.09 7.19
C LEU A 47 5.41 -3.20 8.38
N LYS A 48 4.47 -4.15 8.34
CA LYS A 48 3.63 -4.50 9.49
C LYS A 48 4.48 -4.92 10.68
N ALA A 49 5.42 -5.84 10.47
CA ALA A 49 6.33 -6.31 11.52
C ALA A 49 7.24 -5.20 12.06
N ALA A 50 7.58 -4.21 11.22
CA ALA A 50 8.33 -3.02 11.63
C ALA A 50 7.51 -2.00 12.43
N GLY A 51 6.20 -2.21 12.56
CA GLY A 51 5.30 -1.38 13.38
C GLY A 51 4.51 -0.34 12.60
N ALA A 52 4.22 -0.54 11.31
CA ALA A 52 3.23 0.27 10.61
C ALA A 52 1.80 -0.10 11.07
N ASP A 53 0.98 0.89 11.41
CA ASP A 53 -0.41 0.66 11.83
C ASP A 53 -1.34 0.49 10.62
N ALA A 54 -1.04 1.20 9.54
CA ALA A 54 -1.78 1.12 8.29
C ALA A 54 -0.85 1.27 7.08
N LEU A 55 -1.26 0.66 5.96
CA LEU A 55 -0.64 0.91 4.67
C LEU A 55 -1.57 1.74 3.78
N ASN A 56 -0.98 2.75 3.14
CA ASN A 56 -1.62 3.48 2.06
C ASN A 56 -1.07 2.94 0.74
N ILE A 57 -1.95 2.35 -0.07
CA ILE A 57 -1.55 1.70 -1.33
C ILE A 57 -1.63 2.72 -2.47
N GLY A 58 -0.48 3.07 -3.01
CA GLY A 58 -0.34 3.83 -4.24
C GLY A 58 -0.49 2.95 -5.47
N ILE A 59 -1.04 3.50 -6.55
CA ILE A 59 -1.23 2.83 -7.83
C ILE A 59 -0.56 3.66 -8.91
N GLY A 60 0.35 3.01 -9.64
CA GLY A 60 1.12 3.59 -10.73
C GLY A 60 2.30 4.43 -10.27
N TRP A 61 3.20 4.62 -11.21
CA TRP A 61 4.31 5.55 -11.14
C TRP A 61 4.11 6.67 -12.17
N HIS A 62 4.76 7.82 -11.98
CA HIS A 62 4.62 8.97 -12.89
C HIS A 62 5.02 8.68 -14.33
N GLU A 63 5.85 7.65 -14.54
CA GLU A 63 6.28 7.20 -15.87
C GLU A 63 5.37 6.11 -16.47
N SER A 64 4.35 5.66 -15.74
CA SER A 64 3.40 4.69 -16.27
C SER A 64 2.55 5.34 -17.35
N ARG A 65 2.43 4.62 -18.48
CA ARG A 65 1.53 5.00 -19.58
C ARG A 65 0.07 4.64 -19.31
N ILE A 66 -0.20 3.90 -18.22
CA ILE A 66 -1.55 3.50 -17.84
C ILE A 66 -2.16 4.60 -16.97
N PRO A 67 -3.32 5.18 -17.34
CA PRO A 67 -3.94 6.23 -16.55
C PRO A 67 -4.38 5.66 -15.19
N THR A 68 -3.94 6.28 -14.09
CA THR A 68 -4.29 5.84 -12.73
C THR A 68 -5.26 6.77 -12.00
N ILE A 69 -5.22 8.07 -12.31
CA ILE A 69 -6.05 9.12 -11.67
C ILE A 69 -6.93 9.92 -12.63
N SER A 70 -6.78 9.72 -13.94
CA SER A 70 -7.54 10.45 -14.97
C SER A 70 -9.04 10.17 -14.85
N MET A 71 -9.88 11.10 -15.34
CA MET A 71 -11.35 10.90 -15.43
C MET A 71 -11.75 9.67 -16.25
N LEU A 72 -10.85 9.18 -17.11
CA LEU A 72 -11.03 7.94 -17.86
C LEU A 72 -11.01 6.68 -16.98
N VAL A 73 -10.49 6.78 -15.75
CA VAL A 73 -10.38 5.65 -14.83
C VAL A 73 -11.70 5.49 -14.08
N PRO A 74 -12.38 4.33 -14.20
CA PRO A 74 -13.61 4.08 -13.48
C PRO A 74 -13.41 4.17 -11.96
N ARG A 75 -14.44 4.63 -11.24
CA ARG A 75 -14.40 4.67 -9.77
C ARG A 75 -14.13 3.28 -9.20
N GLY A 76 -13.16 3.19 -8.30
CA GLY A 76 -12.79 1.92 -7.64
C GLY A 76 -12.06 0.93 -8.55
N ALA A 77 -11.57 1.32 -9.73
CA ALA A 77 -10.84 0.45 -10.65
C ALA A 77 -9.71 -0.34 -9.98
N TRP A 78 -9.04 0.27 -9.00
CA TRP A 78 -7.91 -0.31 -8.28
C TRP A 78 -8.24 -0.94 -6.94
N ALA A 79 -9.52 -0.95 -6.53
CA ALA A 79 -9.95 -1.43 -5.22
C ALA A 79 -9.57 -2.91 -5.00
N LYS A 80 -9.69 -3.74 -6.05
CA LYS A 80 -9.33 -5.16 -6.01
C LYS A 80 -7.85 -5.40 -5.69
N ILE A 81 -6.95 -4.51 -6.12
CA ILE A 81 -5.52 -4.65 -5.85
C ILE A 81 -5.25 -4.42 -4.37
N SER A 82 -5.81 -3.34 -3.82
CA SER A 82 -5.73 -3.07 -2.38
C SER A 82 -6.38 -4.20 -1.57
N GLY A 83 -7.55 -4.70 -1.99
CA GLY A 83 -8.22 -5.83 -1.36
C GLY A 83 -7.34 -7.09 -1.27
N LYS A 84 -6.69 -7.48 -2.36
CA LYS A 84 -5.76 -8.63 -2.38
C LYS A 84 -4.56 -8.44 -1.44
N ILE A 85 -4.00 -7.23 -1.35
CA ILE A 85 -2.90 -6.93 -0.43
C ILE A 85 -3.38 -7.05 1.02
N LYS A 86 -4.56 -6.54 1.34
CA LYS A 86 -5.18 -6.65 2.68
C LYS A 86 -5.40 -8.10 3.08
N GLU A 87 -5.98 -8.90 2.18
CA GLU A 87 -6.30 -10.31 2.40
C GLU A 87 -5.03 -11.11 2.75
N LYS A 88 -3.96 -10.91 1.97
CA LYS A 88 -2.72 -11.67 2.12
C LYS A 88 -1.85 -11.20 3.30
N SER A 89 -1.70 -9.88 3.50
CA SER A 89 -0.82 -9.34 4.55
C SER A 89 -1.51 -9.14 5.91
N ARG A 90 -2.85 -9.21 5.95
CA ARG A 90 -3.68 -8.98 7.15
C ARG A 90 -3.34 -7.68 7.89
N ILE A 91 -2.97 -6.61 7.18
CA ILE A 91 -2.75 -5.26 7.73
C ILE A 91 -3.92 -4.34 7.39
N PHE A 92 -4.15 -3.32 8.23
CA PHE A 92 -5.15 -2.30 7.95
C PHE A 92 -4.73 -1.46 6.73
N LEU A 93 -5.68 -1.18 5.83
CA LEU A 93 -5.43 -0.34 4.66
C LEU A 93 -6.20 0.98 4.76
N SER A 94 -5.48 2.09 4.64
CA SER A 94 -6.06 3.41 4.43
C SER A 94 -5.97 3.74 2.95
N SER A 95 -7.01 3.43 2.18
CA SER A 95 -7.08 3.74 0.74
C SER A 95 -8.15 4.81 0.50
N HIS A 96 -8.01 5.61 -0.57
CA HIS A 96 -9.00 6.63 -1.01
C HIS A 96 -10.28 5.98 -1.57
N LEU A 97 -10.72 4.87 -0.98
CA LEU A 97 -11.96 4.20 -1.29
C LEU A 97 -13.03 4.74 -0.34
N THR A 98 -14.12 5.24 -0.91
CA THR A 98 -15.32 5.56 -0.13
C THR A 98 -15.76 4.32 0.65
N GLU A 99 -16.29 4.50 1.86
CA GLU A 99 -16.69 3.44 2.80
C GLU A 99 -17.54 2.31 2.15
N SER A 100 -18.32 2.66 1.12
CA SER A 100 -19.13 1.74 0.30
C SER A 100 -18.32 0.70 -0.48
N THR A 101 -17.06 0.98 -0.83
CA THR A 101 -16.19 0.06 -1.59
C THR A 101 -15.39 -0.85 -0.65
N CYS A 102 -15.08 -0.39 0.57
CA CYS A 102 -14.47 -1.23 1.61
C CYS A 102 -15.40 -2.30 2.17
N ARG A 103 -16.74 -2.07 2.21
CA ARG A 103 -17.71 -3.09 2.69
C ARG A 103 -18.00 -4.22 1.68
N LYS A 104 -17.56 -4.09 0.43
CA LYS A 104 -17.79 -5.07 -0.65
C LYS A 104 -16.54 -5.91 -0.99
N LEU A 105 -15.44 -5.71 -0.26
CA LEU A 105 -14.21 -6.51 -0.30
C LEU A 105 -14.12 -7.34 0.98
#